data_AF-A0A8B6HE51-F1
#
_entry.id   AF-A0A8B6HE51-F1
#
_cell.length_a   1.000
_cell.length_b   1.000
_cell.length_c   1.000
_cell.angle_alpha   90.00
_cell.angle_beta   90.00
_cell.angle_gamma   90.00
#
_symmetry.space_group_name_H-M   'P 1'
#
loop_
_entity.id
_entity.type
_entity.pdbx_description
1 polymer ?
#
loop_
_entity_poly.entity_id
_entity_poly.type
_entity_poly.pdbx_seq_one_letter_code
_entity_poly.pdbx_strand_id
1 'polypeptide(L)'
;MTTHPLHVKGQSAKEFYDRAGKYCGSYGLTAETGDCDPGYYCPEGQTVATPANYSCPLGYFCVGGKELPEPCASGTYQDEPIQSTCKTCPAGFYCNATFGPVINYATYICPEGFFCPDGTRYPEEFPCPEGTFNNRTGLNSTSECSECVGGMACDVEGLTYPIRPCSAGYFCRQSADSTTPSLGSLADQCPAGSYCPVETAEPIGCPEGSYSSAMALQMESQCINCTGGLTAVFGQCLPGFYCPVGSKVSTEIICTAGAYCPIGTENPVPCPAGKYSDVGGLRYYCPNGSSVETQIICPAAMHCPTGSATPQECPAGMFVDYDGAAACSVCPEGYYCVPELSIEGNSASAKNICPMGFFCPNGTGHDWQPCPAGTYGLSQGLKKAEDLDSMYRRTIL
;
A
#
# COMPACT_ATOMS: atom_id res chain seq x y z
N MET A 1 -73.37 -19.89 -98.50
CA MET A 1 -74.07 -19.51 -97.26
C MET A 1 -73.70 -20.57 -96.22
N THR A 2 -72.63 -20.40 -95.43
CA THR A 2 -72.70 -19.90 -94.03
C THR A 2 -73.88 -20.52 -93.27
N THR A 3 -73.71 -21.30 -92.21
CA THR A 3 -73.09 -20.93 -90.91
C THR A 3 -72.78 -22.15 -90.03
N HIS A 4 -71.65 -22.15 -89.32
CA HIS A 4 -71.54 -22.67 -87.94
C HIS A 4 -70.50 -21.85 -87.16
N PRO A 5 -70.67 -21.65 -85.84
CA PRO A 5 -70.34 -20.39 -85.20
C PRO A 5 -69.04 -20.40 -84.39
N LEU A 6 -68.39 -19.24 -84.46
CA LEU A 6 -67.78 -18.47 -83.36
C LEU A 6 -66.62 -19.11 -82.60
N HIS A 7 -65.45 -18.95 -83.23
CA HIS A 7 -64.17 -18.65 -82.60
C HIS A 7 -64.32 -17.54 -81.53
N VAL A 8 -64.06 -17.87 -80.26
CA VAL A 8 -63.60 -16.88 -79.28
C VAL A 8 -62.07 -16.80 -79.45
N LYS A 9 -61.62 -15.79 -80.21
CA LYS A 9 -60.23 -15.36 -80.19
C LYS A 9 -60.00 -14.53 -78.93
N GLY A 10 -58.92 -14.83 -78.22
CA GLY A 10 -58.28 -13.84 -77.36
C GLY A 10 -58.25 -14.19 -75.88
N GLN A 11 -57.54 -15.26 -75.54
CA GLN A 11 -56.46 -15.18 -74.57
C GLN A 11 -55.43 -16.21 -75.01
N SER A 12 -54.25 -15.74 -75.37
CA SER A 12 -53.08 -16.56 -75.64
C SER A 12 -52.95 -17.62 -74.56
N ALA A 13 -52.57 -18.84 -74.95
CA ALA A 13 -51.88 -19.76 -74.06
C ALA A 13 -50.67 -19.02 -73.47
N LYS A 14 -50.89 -18.29 -72.37
CA LYS A 14 -49.86 -17.77 -71.50
C LYS A 14 -49.32 -19.02 -70.83
N GLU A 15 -48.29 -19.60 -71.45
CA GLU A 15 -47.13 -20.15 -70.75
C GLU A 15 -47.42 -20.50 -69.28
N PHE A 16 -48.15 -21.61 -69.08
CA PHE A 16 -48.26 -22.26 -67.77
C PHE A 16 -46.98 -23.06 -67.56
N TYR A 17 -45.85 -22.35 -67.48
CA TYR A 17 -44.62 -22.93 -66.97
C TYR A 17 -44.76 -22.99 -65.45
N ASP A 18 -44.59 -24.18 -64.89
CA ASP A 18 -44.57 -24.41 -63.44
C ASP A 18 -43.61 -23.42 -62.81
N ARG A 19 -44.16 -22.47 -62.05
CA ARG A 19 -43.37 -21.37 -61.50
C ARG A 19 -42.41 -21.92 -60.45
N ALA A 20 -41.14 -21.50 -60.52
CA ALA A 20 -40.15 -21.94 -59.55
C ALA A 20 -40.61 -21.68 -58.11
N GLY A 21 -40.30 -22.62 -57.21
CA GLY A 21 -40.82 -22.64 -55.83
C GLY A 21 -42.14 -23.40 -55.65
N LYS A 22 -42.84 -23.79 -56.72
CA LYS A 22 -44.15 -24.49 -56.65
C LYS A 22 -44.13 -25.84 -57.36
N TYR A 23 -45.13 -26.68 -57.08
CA TYR A 23 -45.31 -27.98 -57.73
C TYR A 23 -46.75 -28.23 -58.24
N CYS A 24 -46.89 -29.10 -59.25
CA CYS A 24 -48.16 -29.52 -59.84
C CYS A 24 -48.39 -31.04 -59.68
N GLY A 25 -49.18 -31.43 -58.69
CA GLY A 25 -49.40 -32.82 -58.29
C GLY A 25 -50.32 -33.64 -59.22
N SER A 26 -50.90 -33.03 -60.25
CA SER A 26 -51.84 -33.70 -61.17
C SER A 26 -51.95 -33.00 -62.51
N TYR A 27 -52.39 -33.72 -63.54
CA TYR A 27 -52.64 -33.16 -64.87
C TYR A 27 -53.95 -32.34 -64.90
N GLY A 28 -53.98 -31.30 -65.73
CA GLY A 28 -55.19 -30.50 -65.98
C GLY A 28 -55.54 -29.49 -64.88
N LEU A 29 -54.61 -29.17 -64.00
CA LEU A 29 -54.76 -28.10 -63.01
C LEU A 29 -54.74 -26.72 -63.69
N THR A 30 -55.55 -25.80 -63.19
CA THR A 30 -55.60 -24.40 -63.65
C THR A 30 -54.79 -23.44 -62.78
N ALA A 31 -54.07 -23.96 -61.79
CA ALA A 31 -53.17 -23.27 -60.88
C ALA A 31 -52.22 -24.29 -60.22
N GLU A 32 -51.12 -23.83 -59.63
CA GLU A 32 -50.17 -24.69 -58.93
C GLU A 32 -50.82 -25.38 -57.71
N THR A 33 -50.36 -26.58 -57.35
CA THR A 33 -50.90 -27.34 -56.21
C THR A 33 -50.50 -26.71 -54.88
N GLY A 34 -49.26 -26.28 -54.76
CA GLY A 34 -48.70 -25.72 -53.54
C GLY A 34 -47.24 -25.32 -53.69
N ASP A 35 -46.69 -24.75 -52.64
CA ASP A 35 -45.24 -24.52 -52.51
C ASP A 35 -44.53 -25.83 -52.17
N CYS A 36 -43.27 -25.95 -52.56
CA CYS A 36 -42.46 -27.10 -52.13
C CYS A 36 -42.20 -27.06 -50.63
N ASP A 37 -42.08 -28.24 -50.02
CA ASP A 37 -41.96 -28.37 -48.57
C ASP A 37 -40.61 -27.85 -48.06
N PRO A 38 -40.55 -27.35 -46.80
CA PRO A 38 -39.29 -27.01 -46.15
C PRO A 38 -38.29 -28.17 -46.20
N GLY A 39 -37.00 -27.86 -46.38
CA GLY A 39 -35.95 -28.84 -46.62
C GLY A 39 -35.74 -29.19 -48.09
N TYR A 40 -36.55 -28.63 -49.01
CA TYR A 40 -36.41 -28.79 -50.46
C TYR A 40 -36.40 -27.43 -51.17
N TYR A 41 -35.70 -27.36 -52.29
CA TYR A 41 -35.82 -26.28 -53.27
C TYR A 41 -36.42 -26.86 -54.55
N CYS A 42 -37.04 -26.04 -55.39
CA CYS A 42 -37.66 -26.56 -56.61
C CYS A 42 -37.54 -25.57 -57.76
N PRO A 43 -36.66 -25.87 -58.74
CA PRO A 43 -36.70 -25.26 -60.06
C PRO A 43 -38.03 -25.55 -60.77
N GLU A 44 -38.31 -24.83 -61.85
CA GLU A 44 -39.51 -25.01 -62.65
C GLU A 44 -39.73 -26.49 -63.06
N GLY A 45 -41.00 -26.93 -63.07
CA GLY A 45 -41.40 -28.25 -63.58
C GLY A 45 -41.58 -29.36 -62.54
N GLN A 46 -41.63 -29.06 -61.24
CA GLN A 46 -41.81 -30.09 -60.23
C GLN A 46 -43.25 -30.58 -60.14
N THR A 47 -43.42 -31.89 -60.00
CA THR A 47 -44.73 -32.53 -59.83
C THR A 47 -45.02 -32.99 -58.40
N VAL A 48 -44.05 -32.84 -57.49
CA VAL A 48 -44.15 -33.25 -56.08
C VAL A 48 -43.58 -32.17 -55.17
N ALA A 49 -44.08 -32.08 -53.93
CA ALA A 49 -43.63 -31.10 -52.94
C ALA A 49 -42.21 -31.37 -52.40
N THR A 50 -41.76 -32.62 -52.41
CA THR A 50 -40.46 -33.09 -51.89
C THR A 50 -39.64 -33.78 -52.98
N PRO A 51 -39.21 -33.07 -54.02
CA PRO A 51 -38.49 -33.68 -55.14
C PRO A 51 -37.12 -34.22 -54.70
N ALA A 52 -36.90 -35.52 -54.88
CA ALA A 52 -35.74 -36.22 -54.32
C ALA A 52 -34.37 -35.68 -54.78
N ASN A 53 -34.28 -35.15 -56.00
CA ASN A 53 -33.04 -34.58 -56.55
C ASN A 53 -32.78 -33.13 -56.12
N TYR A 54 -33.73 -32.47 -55.46
CA TYR A 54 -33.63 -31.08 -55.03
C TYR A 54 -33.81 -30.95 -53.50
N SER A 55 -33.25 -31.93 -52.78
CA SER A 55 -33.05 -31.83 -51.34
C SER A 55 -32.07 -30.72 -51.00
N CYS A 56 -32.29 -30.03 -49.88
CA CYS A 56 -31.42 -28.94 -49.48
C CYS A 56 -29.98 -29.46 -49.21
N PRO A 57 -28.96 -28.91 -49.90
CA PRO A 57 -27.58 -29.36 -49.74
C PRO A 57 -26.95 -28.86 -48.43
N LEU A 58 -25.86 -29.50 -48.03
CA LEU A 58 -25.06 -29.10 -46.85
C LEU A 58 -24.53 -27.67 -46.99
N GLY A 59 -24.52 -26.93 -45.89
CA GLY A 59 -24.14 -25.51 -45.85
C GLY A 59 -25.25 -24.55 -46.30
N TYR A 60 -26.41 -25.06 -46.71
CA TYR A 60 -27.56 -24.25 -47.13
C TYR A 60 -28.80 -24.57 -46.28
N PHE A 61 -29.80 -23.69 -46.35
CA PHE A 61 -31.12 -23.89 -45.78
C PHE A 61 -32.22 -23.61 -46.82
N CYS A 62 -33.34 -24.30 -46.68
CA CYS A 62 -34.45 -24.24 -47.62
C CYS A 62 -35.77 -24.11 -46.87
N VAL A 63 -36.32 -22.90 -46.79
CA VAL A 63 -37.61 -22.63 -46.11
C VAL A 63 -38.84 -23.22 -46.83
N GLY A 64 -38.64 -23.82 -48.02
CA GLY A 64 -39.71 -24.22 -48.94
C GLY A 64 -40.15 -23.06 -49.83
N GLY A 65 -40.84 -23.35 -50.93
CA GLY A 65 -41.36 -22.30 -51.82
C GLY A 65 -40.31 -21.51 -52.62
N LYS A 66 -39.07 -22.00 -52.74
CA LYS A 66 -37.94 -21.29 -53.37
C LYS A 66 -37.33 -22.08 -54.54
N GLU A 67 -36.85 -21.35 -55.54
CA GLU A 67 -36.17 -21.91 -56.71
C GLU A 67 -34.79 -22.49 -56.37
N LEU A 68 -34.06 -21.83 -55.48
CA LEU A 68 -32.67 -22.13 -55.15
C LEU A 68 -32.49 -22.21 -53.63
N PRO A 69 -31.52 -23.00 -53.15
CA PRO A 69 -31.15 -23.04 -51.74
C PRO A 69 -30.45 -21.73 -51.32
N GLU A 70 -30.67 -21.30 -50.08
CA GLU A 70 -30.02 -20.10 -49.52
C GLU A 70 -28.81 -20.51 -48.65
N PRO A 71 -27.62 -19.91 -48.85
CA PRO A 71 -26.44 -20.30 -48.08
C PRO A 71 -26.55 -19.85 -46.62
N CYS A 72 -26.01 -20.64 -45.70
CA CYS A 72 -25.86 -20.21 -44.32
C CYS A 72 -24.91 -19.02 -44.23
N ALA A 73 -25.37 -17.95 -43.57
CA ALA A 73 -24.60 -16.74 -43.36
C ALA A 73 -23.46 -16.96 -42.35
N SER A 74 -22.50 -16.04 -42.29
CA SER A 74 -21.45 -16.10 -41.27
C SER A 74 -22.08 -16.07 -39.87
N GLY A 75 -21.51 -16.82 -38.94
CA GLY A 75 -22.09 -17.08 -37.61
C GLY A 75 -23.06 -18.26 -37.59
N THR A 76 -23.33 -18.89 -38.74
CA THR A 76 -24.18 -20.09 -38.83
C THR A 76 -23.54 -21.15 -39.74
N TYR A 77 -23.98 -22.40 -39.59
CA TYR A 77 -23.52 -23.54 -40.39
C TYR A 77 -24.65 -24.55 -40.63
N GLN A 78 -24.42 -25.52 -41.53
CA GLN A 78 -25.33 -26.64 -41.69
C GLN A 78 -24.60 -27.91 -42.14
N ASP A 79 -24.53 -28.91 -41.27
CA ASP A 79 -23.89 -30.21 -41.46
C ASP A 79 -24.87 -31.35 -41.80
N GLU A 80 -26.18 -31.08 -41.77
CA GLU A 80 -27.23 -32.04 -42.12
C GLU A 80 -27.98 -31.65 -43.41
N PRO A 81 -28.34 -32.62 -44.27
CA PRO A 81 -29.14 -32.34 -45.46
C PRO A 81 -30.61 -32.13 -45.10
N ILE A 82 -31.38 -31.56 -46.04
CA ILE A 82 -32.85 -31.40 -45.92
C ILE A 82 -33.23 -30.53 -44.70
N GLN A 83 -32.51 -29.43 -44.50
CA GLN A 83 -32.77 -28.50 -43.40
C GLN A 83 -33.42 -27.21 -43.89
N SER A 84 -34.35 -26.68 -43.10
CA SER A 84 -35.05 -25.43 -43.39
C SER A 84 -34.47 -24.21 -42.67
N THR A 85 -33.53 -24.43 -41.76
CA THR A 85 -32.81 -23.38 -41.01
C THR A 85 -31.34 -23.75 -40.84
N CYS A 86 -30.48 -22.76 -40.67
CA CYS A 86 -29.08 -22.97 -40.30
C CYS A 86 -28.94 -23.12 -38.77
N LYS A 87 -27.92 -23.86 -38.34
CA LYS A 87 -27.53 -23.97 -36.94
C LYS A 87 -26.63 -22.80 -36.56
N THR A 88 -26.79 -22.28 -35.34
CA THR A 88 -25.89 -21.25 -34.80
C THR A 88 -24.51 -21.84 -34.58
N CYS A 89 -23.46 -21.11 -34.96
CA CYS A 89 -22.09 -21.54 -34.71
C CYS A 89 -21.87 -21.70 -33.19
N PRO A 90 -21.45 -22.87 -32.69
CA PRO A 90 -21.31 -23.07 -31.26
C PRO A 90 -20.13 -22.30 -30.69
N ALA A 91 -20.22 -21.90 -29.43
CA ALA A 91 -19.15 -21.20 -28.74
C ALA A 91 -17.84 -22.00 -28.71
N GLY A 92 -16.71 -21.30 -28.74
CA GLY A 92 -15.37 -21.88 -28.97
C GLY A 92 -15.02 -22.03 -30.46
N PHE A 93 -15.95 -21.73 -31.37
CA PHE A 93 -15.77 -21.80 -32.82
C PHE A 93 -16.30 -20.53 -33.49
N TYR A 94 -15.83 -20.28 -34.72
CA TYR A 94 -16.36 -19.22 -35.56
C TYR A 94 -16.83 -19.81 -36.90
N CYS A 95 -17.81 -19.19 -37.56
CA CYS A 95 -18.32 -19.69 -38.83
C CYS A 95 -18.19 -18.61 -39.89
N ASN A 96 -17.08 -18.61 -40.63
CA ASN A 96 -16.81 -17.60 -41.67
C ASN A 96 -17.29 -18.08 -43.05
N ALA A 97 -18.40 -17.51 -43.52
CA ALA A 97 -19.00 -17.86 -44.81
C ALA A 97 -18.53 -17.00 -46.00
N THR A 98 -17.45 -16.22 -45.85
CA THR A 98 -16.98 -15.25 -46.87
C THR A 98 -16.56 -15.92 -48.19
N PHE A 99 -16.00 -17.13 -48.12
CA PHE A 99 -15.54 -17.89 -49.29
C PHE A 99 -16.45 -19.07 -49.67
N GLY A 100 -17.60 -19.19 -49.01
CA GLY A 100 -18.54 -20.29 -49.18
C GLY A 100 -19.20 -20.68 -47.86
N PRO A 101 -20.35 -21.38 -47.92
CA PRO A 101 -21.08 -21.77 -46.72
C PRO A 101 -20.29 -22.76 -45.85
N VAL A 102 -20.42 -22.61 -44.53
CA VAL A 102 -19.78 -23.50 -43.56
C VAL A 102 -20.62 -24.76 -43.39
N ILE A 103 -20.04 -25.90 -43.76
CA ILE A 103 -20.65 -27.22 -43.55
C ILE A 103 -20.28 -27.73 -42.17
N ASN A 104 -18.99 -27.89 -41.90
CA ASN A 104 -18.48 -28.41 -40.64
C ASN A 104 -17.76 -27.30 -39.87
N TYR A 105 -18.35 -26.87 -38.76
CA TYR A 105 -17.79 -25.84 -37.89
C TYR A 105 -16.51 -26.29 -37.15
N ALA A 106 -16.29 -27.60 -36.98
CA ALA A 106 -15.21 -28.12 -36.13
C ALA A 106 -13.80 -27.79 -36.65
N THR A 107 -13.67 -27.38 -37.91
CA THR A 107 -12.41 -26.90 -38.49
C THR A 107 -12.12 -25.42 -38.20
N TYR A 108 -13.08 -24.69 -37.66
CA TYR A 108 -13.02 -23.25 -37.41
C TYR A 108 -12.93 -22.94 -35.91
N ILE A 109 -11.89 -23.47 -35.28
CA ILE A 109 -11.64 -23.31 -33.85
C ILE A 109 -11.27 -21.85 -33.56
N CYS A 110 -11.80 -21.26 -32.49
CA CYS A 110 -11.46 -19.92 -32.07
C CYS A 110 -9.93 -19.76 -31.90
N PRO A 111 -9.28 -18.77 -32.53
CA PRO A 111 -7.83 -18.62 -32.46
C PRO A 111 -7.36 -18.12 -31.08
N GLU A 112 -6.07 -18.30 -30.80
CA GLU A 112 -5.41 -17.67 -29.66
C GLU A 112 -5.51 -16.14 -29.73
N GLY A 113 -5.54 -15.48 -28.57
CA GLY A 113 -5.79 -14.05 -28.45
C GLY A 113 -7.28 -13.66 -28.47
N PHE A 114 -8.17 -14.55 -28.91
CA PHE A 114 -9.60 -14.27 -29.05
C PHE A 114 -10.46 -15.27 -28.26
N PHE A 115 -11.73 -14.94 -28.06
CA PHE A 115 -12.75 -15.84 -27.53
C PHE A 115 -13.99 -15.79 -28.43
N CYS A 116 -14.71 -16.91 -28.60
CA CYS A 116 -15.80 -16.97 -29.58
C CYS A 116 -17.09 -17.39 -28.88
N PRO A 117 -18.00 -16.46 -28.53
CA PRO A 117 -19.34 -16.79 -28.08
C PRO A 117 -20.18 -17.43 -29.21
N ASP A 118 -21.38 -17.92 -28.88
CA ASP A 118 -22.30 -18.49 -29.87
C ASP A 118 -22.59 -17.49 -31.01
N GLY A 119 -22.50 -17.98 -32.25
CA GLY A 119 -22.78 -17.20 -33.45
C GLY A 119 -21.61 -16.34 -33.94
N THR A 120 -20.39 -16.55 -33.44
CA THR A 120 -19.19 -15.82 -33.90
C THR A 120 -18.98 -16.00 -35.40
N ARG A 121 -18.82 -14.89 -36.12
CA ARG A 121 -18.74 -14.86 -37.59
C ARG A 121 -17.30 -14.95 -38.08
N TYR A 122 -16.39 -14.26 -37.39
CA TYR A 122 -15.01 -14.12 -37.81
C TYR A 122 -14.04 -14.50 -36.68
N PRO A 123 -12.83 -14.97 -37.02
CA PRO A 123 -11.84 -15.40 -36.03
C PRO A 123 -11.42 -14.27 -35.08
N GLU A 124 -11.44 -13.03 -35.54
CA GLU A 124 -10.90 -11.85 -34.84
C GLU A 124 -12.00 -10.95 -34.24
N GLU A 125 -13.26 -11.41 -34.20
CA GLU A 125 -14.41 -10.56 -33.84
C GLU A 125 -14.42 -10.16 -32.36
N PHE A 126 -13.81 -10.96 -31.50
CA PHE A 126 -13.89 -10.85 -30.05
C PHE A 126 -12.51 -11.07 -29.41
N PRO A 127 -11.64 -10.04 -29.44
CA PRO A 127 -10.32 -10.14 -28.84
C PRO A 127 -10.40 -10.18 -27.31
N CYS A 128 -9.44 -10.85 -26.67
CA CYS A 128 -9.23 -10.69 -25.23
C CYS A 128 -8.90 -9.22 -24.93
N PRO A 129 -9.57 -8.60 -23.94
CA PRO A 129 -9.40 -7.17 -23.64
C PRO A 129 -8.02 -6.86 -23.08
N GLU A 130 -7.64 -5.57 -23.09
CA GLU A 130 -6.46 -5.05 -22.40
C GLU A 130 -6.44 -5.52 -20.93
N GLY A 131 -5.23 -5.74 -20.40
CA GLY A 131 -5.02 -6.38 -19.11
C GLY A 131 -5.18 -7.91 -19.12
N THR A 132 -5.55 -8.51 -20.26
CA THR A 132 -5.62 -9.98 -20.42
C THR A 132 -4.94 -10.45 -21.71
N PHE A 133 -4.69 -11.75 -21.81
CA PHE A 133 -4.14 -12.40 -23.00
C PHE A 133 -4.59 -13.87 -23.06
N ASN A 134 -4.41 -14.54 -24.19
CA ASN A 134 -4.73 -15.96 -24.31
C ASN A 134 -3.84 -16.68 -25.34
N ASN A 135 -3.17 -17.76 -24.92
CA ASN A 135 -2.34 -18.61 -25.79
C ASN A 135 -3.00 -19.94 -26.17
N ARG A 136 -4.31 -20.11 -25.91
CA ARG A 136 -5.07 -21.34 -26.18
C ARG A 136 -6.09 -21.08 -27.28
N THR A 137 -6.38 -22.09 -28.09
CA THR A 137 -7.49 -22.04 -29.03
C THR A 137 -8.80 -22.50 -28.37
N GLY A 138 -9.94 -22.12 -28.93
CA GLY A 138 -11.25 -22.64 -28.54
C GLY A 138 -11.89 -21.99 -27.30
N LEU A 139 -11.44 -20.80 -26.89
CA LEU A 139 -12.12 -20.06 -25.82
C LEU A 139 -13.54 -19.66 -26.23
N ASN A 140 -14.49 -19.76 -25.30
CA ASN A 140 -15.89 -19.39 -25.55
C ASN A 140 -16.32 -18.09 -24.88
N SER A 141 -15.55 -17.59 -23.90
CA SER A 141 -15.91 -16.43 -23.08
C SER A 141 -14.67 -15.60 -22.73
N THR A 142 -14.88 -14.30 -22.54
CA THR A 142 -13.85 -13.36 -22.07
C THR A 142 -13.28 -13.75 -20.69
N SER A 143 -14.06 -14.42 -19.85
CA SER A 143 -13.62 -14.89 -18.54
C SER A 143 -12.57 -16.00 -18.59
N GLU A 144 -12.36 -16.61 -19.76
CA GLU A 144 -11.31 -17.61 -19.96
C GLU A 144 -9.99 -17.00 -20.49
N CYS A 145 -9.97 -15.69 -20.78
CA CYS A 145 -8.74 -14.95 -21.02
C CYS A 145 -7.92 -14.93 -19.73
N SER A 146 -6.61 -15.15 -19.86
CA SER A 146 -5.69 -15.12 -18.74
C SER A 146 -5.36 -13.68 -18.36
N GLU A 147 -5.36 -13.37 -17.07
CA GLU A 147 -4.88 -12.07 -16.57
C GLU A 147 -3.42 -11.83 -16.96
N CYS A 148 -3.07 -10.58 -17.25
CA CYS A 148 -1.69 -10.23 -17.57
C CYS A 148 -0.74 -10.58 -16.42
N VAL A 149 0.41 -11.16 -16.76
CA VAL A 149 1.38 -11.67 -15.77
C VAL A 149 2.15 -10.53 -15.10
N GLY A 150 2.65 -10.82 -13.89
CA GLY A 150 3.44 -9.85 -13.14
C GLY A 150 4.70 -9.38 -13.89
N GLY A 151 5.02 -8.10 -13.77
CA GLY A 151 6.15 -7.44 -14.43
C GLY A 151 5.86 -7.03 -15.88
N MET A 152 4.76 -7.50 -16.47
CA MET A 152 4.39 -7.22 -17.85
C MET A 152 3.07 -6.44 -17.94
N ALA A 153 2.85 -5.81 -19.09
CA ALA A 153 1.64 -5.11 -19.46
C ALA A 153 1.05 -5.72 -20.75
N CYS A 154 -0.27 -5.81 -20.76
CA CYS A 154 -1.09 -6.28 -21.87
C CYS A 154 -1.87 -5.08 -22.39
N ASP A 155 -1.17 -4.20 -23.10
CA ASP A 155 -1.61 -2.86 -23.53
C ASP A 155 -2.28 -2.84 -24.91
N VAL A 156 -2.59 -4.02 -25.44
CA VAL A 156 -3.25 -4.20 -26.73
C VAL A 156 -4.24 -5.35 -26.57
N GLU A 157 -5.40 -5.23 -27.20
CA GLU A 157 -6.37 -6.32 -27.29
C GLU A 157 -5.84 -7.48 -28.16
N GLY A 158 -6.30 -8.70 -27.90
CA GLY A 158 -6.00 -9.84 -28.78
C GLY A 158 -4.61 -10.45 -28.58
N LEU A 159 -3.93 -10.15 -27.47
CA LEU A 159 -2.58 -10.65 -27.21
C LEU A 159 -2.57 -12.17 -26.97
N THR A 160 -1.59 -12.84 -27.56
CA THR A 160 -1.32 -14.26 -27.32
C THR A 160 -0.27 -14.47 -26.23
N TYR A 161 0.57 -13.48 -25.99
CA TYR A 161 1.53 -13.40 -24.88
C TYR A 161 1.77 -11.93 -24.48
N PRO A 162 2.10 -11.65 -23.21
CA PRO A 162 2.50 -10.33 -22.77
C PRO A 162 3.84 -9.94 -23.41
N ILE A 163 3.90 -8.77 -24.07
CA ILE A 163 5.09 -8.32 -24.83
C ILE A 163 5.75 -7.06 -24.29
N ARG A 164 5.08 -6.32 -23.41
CA ARG A 164 5.59 -5.05 -22.88
C ARG A 164 5.97 -5.21 -21.41
N PRO A 165 7.20 -4.88 -21.01
CA PRO A 165 7.53 -4.80 -19.59
C PRO A 165 6.89 -3.55 -18.96
N CYS A 166 6.57 -3.63 -17.68
CA CYS A 166 6.15 -2.50 -16.87
C CYS A 166 7.25 -1.43 -16.86
N SER A 167 6.88 -0.15 -17.00
CA SER A 167 7.83 0.96 -17.00
C SER A 167 8.46 1.14 -15.62
N ALA A 168 9.71 1.62 -15.58
CA ALA A 168 10.36 1.96 -14.32
C ALA A 168 9.55 3.03 -13.56
N GLY A 169 9.45 2.88 -12.24
CA GLY A 169 8.61 3.72 -11.39
C GLY A 169 7.18 3.20 -11.24
N TYR A 170 6.85 2.05 -11.83
CA TYR A 170 5.56 1.37 -11.71
C TYR A 170 5.78 -0.10 -11.37
N PHE A 171 4.79 -0.71 -10.73
CA PHE A 171 4.73 -2.16 -10.54
C PHE A 171 3.49 -2.71 -11.24
N CYS A 172 3.63 -3.88 -11.83
CA CYS A 172 2.56 -4.60 -12.50
C CYS A 172 2.42 -5.96 -11.81
N ARG A 173 1.56 -6.11 -10.78
CA ARG A 173 1.41 -7.40 -10.09
C ARG A 173 0.58 -8.37 -10.90
N GLN A 174 -0.55 -7.91 -11.43
CA GLN A 174 -1.42 -8.66 -12.34
C GLN A 174 -2.37 -7.71 -13.09
N SER A 175 -2.91 -8.19 -14.22
CA SER A 175 -3.95 -7.49 -14.99
C SER A 175 -3.57 -6.08 -15.49
N ALA A 176 -2.27 -5.78 -15.62
CA ALA A 176 -1.82 -4.49 -16.11
C ALA A 176 -2.22 -4.27 -17.59
N ASP A 177 -3.03 -3.24 -17.81
CA ASP A 177 -3.54 -2.77 -19.11
C ASP A 177 -2.62 -1.73 -19.77
N SER A 178 -1.58 -1.29 -19.07
CA SER A 178 -0.62 -0.31 -19.56
C SER A 178 0.74 -0.51 -18.89
N THR A 179 1.79 0.00 -19.51
CA THR A 179 3.13 0.03 -18.90
C THR A 179 3.27 1.07 -17.79
N THR A 180 2.31 2.00 -17.70
CA THR A 180 2.16 2.98 -16.61
C THR A 180 0.74 2.91 -16.03
N PRO A 181 0.39 1.81 -15.37
CA PRO A 181 -0.99 1.50 -14.97
C PRO A 181 -1.46 2.34 -13.77
N SER A 182 -2.77 2.34 -13.54
CA SER A 182 -3.44 3.04 -12.43
C SER A 182 -4.56 2.20 -11.79
N LEU A 183 -4.25 0.94 -11.51
CA LEU A 183 -5.15 -0.11 -11.02
C LEU A 183 -4.98 -0.40 -9.51
N GLY A 184 -4.37 0.51 -8.75
CA GLY A 184 -4.19 0.37 -7.30
C GLY A 184 -3.31 -0.81 -6.92
N SER A 185 -3.81 -1.73 -6.10
CA SER A 185 -3.00 -2.86 -5.60
C SER A 185 -2.63 -3.91 -6.66
N LEU A 186 -3.28 -3.86 -7.84
CA LEU A 186 -3.04 -4.80 -8.94
C LEU A 186 -1.89 -4.34 -9.83
N ALA A 187 -1.82 -3.04 -10.13
CA ALA A 187 -0.73 -2.44 -10.88
C ALA A 187 -0.83 -0.91 -10.77
N ASP A 188 0.20 -0.23 -10.27
CA ASP A 188 0.17 1.23 -10.10
C ASP A 188 1.60 1.79 -10.01
N GLN A 189 1.68 3.10 -9.80
CA GLN A 189 2.91 3.79 -9.45
C GLN A 189 3.57 3.13 -8.23
N CYS A 190 4.91 3.08 -8.27
CA CYS A 190 5.70 2.51 -7.19
C CYS A 190 5.39 3.26 -5.87
N PRO A 191 4.93 2.56 -4.81
CA PRO A 191 4.54 3.20 -3.57
C PRO A 191 5.74 3.77 -2.82
N ALA A 192 5.48 4.74 -1.95
CA ALA A 192 6.50 5.27 -1.04
C ALA A 192 7.11 4.15 -0.18
N GLY A 193 8.41 4.25 0.09
CA GLY A 193 9.19 3.21 0.79
C GLY A 193 9.73 2.09 -0.11
N SER A 194 9.42 2.11 -1.40
CA SER A 194 9.88 1.12 -2.39
C SER A 194 10.41 1.77 -3.67
N TYR A 195 11.16 1.00 -4.45
CA TYR A 195 11.60 1.35 -5.81
C TYR A 195 11.24 0.22 -6.79
N CYS A 196 11.01 0.58 -8.04
CA CYS A 196 10.50 -0.33 -9.07
C CYS A 196 11.28 -0.11 -10.38
N PRO A 197 12.33 -0.92 -10.66
CA PRO A 197 12.97 -0.93 -11.98
C PRO A 197 11.99 -1.42 -13.07
N VAL A 198 12.43 -1.41 -14.34
CA VAL A 198 11.65 -2.02 -15.44
C VAL A 198 11.32 -3.48 -15.10
N GLU A 199 10.13 -3.93 -15.51
CA GLU A 199 9.67 -5.32 -15.31
C GLU A 199 9.40 -5.69 -13.83
N THR A 200 9.09 -4.72 -12.98
CA THR A 200 8.78 -4.98 -11.57
C THR A 200 7.36 -5.52 -11.39
N ALA A 201 7.24 -6.74 -10.86
CA ALA A 201 5.94 -7.33 -10.50
C ALA A 201 5.45 -6.85 -9.13
N GLU A 202 6.33 -6.87 -8.13
CA GLU A 202 6.04 -6.41 -6.77
C GLU A 202 7.03 -5.32 -6.35
N PRO A 203 6.58 -4.23 -5.71
CA PRO A 203 7.46 -3.16 -5.26
C PRO A 203 8.61 -3.65 -4.38
N ILE A 204 9.83 -3.28 -4.73
CA ILE A 204 11.03 -3.65 -3.97
C ILE A 204 11.22 -2.63 -2.86
N GLY A 205 11.14 -3.05 -1.60
CA GLY A 205 11.40 -2.16 -0.46
C GLY A 205 12.78 -1.53 -0.53
N CYS A 206 12.89 -0.26 -0.11
CA CYS A 206 14.20 0.35 0.11
C CYS A 206 15.02 -0.53 1.09
N PRO A 207 16.34 -0.68 0.85
CA PRO A 207 17.19 -1.50 1.70
C PRO A 207 17.21 -0.99 3.14
N GLU A 208 17.49 -1.88 4.08
CA GLU A 208 17.57 -1.55 5.50
C GLU A 208 18.51 -0.35 5.74
N GLY A 209 18.06 0.61 6.54
CA GLY A 209 18.82 1.84 6.79
C GLY A 209 18.56 2.95 5.77
N SER A 210 17.64 2.76 4.83
CA SER A 210 17.19 3.79 3.89
C SER A 210 15.67 3.87 3.80
N TYR A 211 15.13 5.01 3.38
CA TYR A 211 13.71 5.27 3.23
C TYR A 211 13.43 6.23 2.07
N SER A 212 12.20 6.26 1.57
CA SER A 212 11.76 7.28 0.63
C SER A 212 10.29 7.62 0.88
N SER A 213 9.97 8.92 0.99
CA SER A 213 8.59 9.40 1.01
C SER A 213 8.05 9.74 -0.38
N ALA A 214 8.90 9.71 -1.41
CA ALA A 214 8.50 9.94 -2.78
C ALA A 214 7.89 8.67 -3.39
N MET A 215 6.93 8.86 -4.29
CA MET A 215 6.35 7.79 -5.12
C MET A 215 7.13 7.64 -6.44
N ALA A 216 6.88 6.56 -7.16
CA ALA A 216 7.43 6.28 -8.49
C ALA A 216 8.97 6.22 -8.55
N LEU A 217 9.62 5.74 -7.49
CA LEU A 217 11.06 5.46 -7.51
C LEU A 217 11.37 4.34 -8.51
N GLN A 218 12.45 4.51 -9.26
CA GLN A 218 12.87 3.63 -10.35
C GLN A 218 14.07 2.75 -9.95
N MET A 219 14.89 3.22 -9.01
CA MET A 219 16.14 2.56 -8.64
C MET A 219 16.46 2.74 -7.15
N GLU A 220 17.25 1.81 -6.62
CA GLU A 220 17.66 1.77 -5.21
C GLU A 220 18.39 3.04 -4.76
N SER A 221 19.20 3.65 -5.64
CA SER A 221 19.97 4.87 -5.32
C SER A 221 19.09 6.10 -5.06
N GLN A 222 17.78 6.02 -5.35
CA GLN A 222 16.81 7.06 -5.00
C GLN A 222 16.27 6.91 -3.57
N CYS A 223 16.60 5.82 -2.87
CA CYS A 223 16.34 5.68 -1.44
C CYS A 223 17.30 6.58 -0.65
N ILE A 224 16.75 7.30 0.34
CA ILE A 224 17.48 8.24 1.19
C ILE A 224 17.94 7.49 2.43
N ASN A 225 19.23 7.54 2.73
CA ASN A 225 19.75 6.94 3.97
C ASN A 225 19.08 7.58 5.20
N CYS A 226 18.65 6.74 6.14
CA CYS A 226 18.23 7.16 7.47
C CYS A 226 19.42 7.82 8.17
N THR A 227 19.25 9.07 8.62
CA THR A 227 20.20 9.69 9.54
C THR A 227 19.84 9.27 10.97
N GLY A 228 20.76 8.59 11.66
CA GLY A 228 20.60 8.19 13.08
C GLY A 228 20.10 6.76 13.34
N GLY A 229 20.68 5.74 12.69
CA GLY A 229 20.57 4.34 13.16
C GLY A 229 19.24 3.61 12.90
N LEU A 230 18.26 4.20 12.20
CA LEU A 230 16.96 3.55 11.97
C LEU A 230 16.94 2.64 10.73
N THR A 231 16.30 1.47 10.83
CA THR A 231 16.18 0.51 9.70
C THR A 231 14.77 0.39 9.10
N ALA A 232 13.72 1.07 9.63
CA ALA A 232 12.40 1.10 8.97
C ALA A 232 11.44 2.26 9.35
N VAL A 233 10.76 2.77 8.30
CA VAL A 233 9.42 3.40 8.12
C VAL A 233 8.94 4.61 8.95
N PHE A 234 9.43 4.94 10.15
CA PHE A 234 8.80 6.03 10.93
C PHE A 234 9.72 7.23 11.25
N GLY A 235 10.27 7.91 10.24
CA GLY A 235 10.94 9.20 10.43
C GLY A 235 12.08 9.17 11.46
N GLN A 236 12.57 10.34 11.88
CA GLN A 236 13.60 10.42 12.93
C GLN A 236 13.06 9.94 14.28
N CYS A 237 13.92 9.35 15.12
CA CYS A 237 13.54 8.93 16.48
C CYS A 237 12.90 10.10 17.24
N LEU A 238 11.74 9.89 17.87
CA LEU A 238 10.99 10.96 18.51
C LEU A 238 11.75 11.50 19.74
N PRO A 239 11.61 12.81 20.06
CA PRO A 239 12.21 13.38 21.26
C PRO A 239 11.81 12.61 22.53
N GLY A 240 12.78 12.34 23.41
CA GLY A 240 12.60 11.53 24.62
C GLY A 240 12.78 10.02 24.41
N PHE A 241 13.10 9.58 23.19
CA PHE A 241 13.42 8.19 22.84
C PHE A 241 14.75 8.12 22.07
N TYR A 242 15.42 6.97 22.13
CA TYR A 242 16.59 6.68 21.29
C TYR A 242 16.40 5.36 20.53
N CYS A 243 17.00 5.31 19.35
CA CYS A 243 16.77 4.25 18.38
C CYS A 243 18.11 3.68 17.90
N PRO A 244 18.64 2.61 18.53
CA PRO A 244 19.86 1.95 18.07
C PRO A 244 19.67 1.27 16.71
N VAL A 245 20.78 0.93 16.05
CA VAL A 245 20.80 0.21 14.77
C VAL A 245 19.87 -1.02 14.81
N GLY A 246 18.88 -1.05 13.91
CA GLY A 246 17.89 -2.13 13.82
C GLY A 246 16.51 -1.80 14.39
N SER A 247 16.32 -0.61 14.96
CA SER A 247 15.02 -0.18 15.52
C SER A 247 13.95 -0.02 14.44
N LYS A 248 12.74 -0.51 14.72
CA LYS A 248 11.61 -0.58 13.76
C LYS A 248 10.54 0.47 14.01
N VAL A 249 10.57 1.13 15.17
CA VAL A 249 9.63 2.17 15.57
C VAL A 249 10.38 3.40 16.12
N SER A 250 9.83 4.59 15.93
CA SER A 250 10.45 5.86 16.37
C SER A 250 10.39 6.13 17.88
N THR A 251 9.80 5.21 18.64
CA THR A 251 9.71 5.23 20.12
C THR A 251 10.28 3.95 20.73
N GLU A 252 11.24 3.29 20.06
CA GLU A 252 11.74 1.95 20.42
C GLU A 252 12.16 1.86 21.90
N ILE A 253 13.07 2.74 22.33
CA ILE A 253 13.56 2.74 23.70
C ILE A 253 13.40 4.13 24.31
N ILE A 254 12.71 4.20 25.44
CA ILE A 254 12.60 5.45 26.22
C ILE A 254 13.98 5.89 26.69
N CYS A 255 14.25 7.19 26.59
CA CYS A 255 15.51 7.77 27.08
C CYS A 255 15.59 7.54 28.59
N THR A 256 16.59 6.78 29.03
CA THR A 256 16.75 6.40 30.42
C THR A 256 17.21 7.58 31.27
N ALA A 257 16.83 7.58 32.55
CA ALA A 257 17.17 8.65 33.47
C ALA A 257 18.70 8.85 33.57
N GLY A 258 19.14 10.10 33.58
CA GLY A 258 20.55 10.51 33.48
C GLY A 258 21.02 10.85 32.07
N ALA A 259 20.19 10.63 31.05
CA ALA A 259 20.45 11.02 29.65
C ALA A 259 19.27 11.79 29.04
N TYR A 260 19.52 12.54 27.98
CA TYR A 260 18.49 13.21 27.17
C TYR A 260 18.63 12.80 25.70
N CYS A 261 17.49 12.76 25.02
CA CYS A 261 17.40 12.27 23.64
C CYS A 261 16.63 13.27 22.78
N PRO A 262 17.30 14.20 22.07
CA PRO A 262 16.66 15.05 21.07
C PRO A 262 16.19 14.22 19.85
N ILE A 263 15.52 14.87 18.89
CA ILE A 263 15.05 14.18 17.68
C ILE A 263 16.21 13.50 16.93
N GLY A 264 16.02 12.24 16.52
CA GLY A 264 17.02 11.47 15.76
C GLY A 264 18.18 10.91 16.58
N THR A 265 18.03 10.75 17.90
CA THR A 265 19.08 10.21 18.76
C THR A 265 19.27 8.70 18.57
N GLU A 266 20.48 8.29 18.17
CA GLU A 266 20.86 6.87 18.06
C GLU A 266 21.29 6.27 19.40
N ASN A 267 22.08 7.02 20.18
CA ASN A 267 22.57 6.63 21.50
C ASN A 267 22.28 7.75 22.52
N PRO A 268 21.81 7.44 23.74
CA PRO A 268 21.44 8.46 24.72
C PRO A 268 22.60 9.40 25.03
N VAL A 269 22.35 10.71 24.99
CA VAL A 269 23.36 11.70 25.33
C VAL A 269 23.35 11.90 26.85
N PRO A 270 24.45 11.65 27.57
CA PRO A 270 24.50 11.87 29.01
C PRO A 270 24.16 13.32 29.33
N CYS A 271 23.34 13.55 30.36
CA CYS A 271 23.00 14.92 30.72
C CYS A 271 24.26 15.68 31.13
N PRO A 272 24.54 16.82 30.45
CA PRO A 272 25.86 17.40 30.45
C PRO A 272 26.27 17.92 31.82
N ALA A 273 27.58 17.89 32.07
CA ALA A 273 28.14 18.63 33.17
C ALA A 273 28.10 20.13 32.83
N GLY A 274 27.36 20.94 33.58
CA GLY A 274 27.40 22.40 33.43
C GLY A 274 28.84 22.95 33.43
N LYS A 275 29.19 23.74 32.42
CA LYS A 275 30.46 24.50 32.37
C LYS A 275 30.30 25.79 33.17
N TYR A 276 31.29 26.10 34.01
CA TYR A 276 31.32 27.34 34.79
C TYR A 276 31.49 28.53 33.83
N SER A 277 30.49 29.42 33.78
CA SER A 277 30.64 30.77 33.26
C SER A 277 29.83 31.70 34.16
N ASP A 278 30.31 32.92 34.35
CA ASP A 278 29.82 33.88 35.35
C ASP A 278 28.41 34.44 35.07
N VAL A 279 27.70 33.87 34.09
CA VAL A 279 26.32 34.19 33.75
C VAL A 279 25.53 32.88 33.57
N GLY A 280 25.05 32.30 34.68
CA GLY A 280 23.93 31.35 34.68
C GLY A 280 24.22 29.86 34.47
N GLY A 281 25.27 29.31 35.10
CA GLY A 281 25.53 27.86 35.11
C GLY A 281 24.63 27.05 36.07
N LEU A 282 23.31 27.07 35.85
CA LEU A 282 22.36 26.22 36.61
C LEU A 282 22.44 24.77 36.10
N ARG A 283 22.56 23.80 37.01
CA ARG A 283 22.55 22.36 36.70
C ARG A 283 21.13 21.80 36.66
N TYR A 284 20.92 20.82 35.79
CA TYR A 284 19.65 20.13 35.60
C TYR A 284 19.85 18.62 35.77
N TYR A 285 18.78 17.89 36.14
CA TYR A 285 18.75 16.44 36.15
C TYR A 285 17.68 15.93 35.18
N CYS A 286 17.87 14.71 34.67
CA CYS A 286 17.06 14.16 33.59
C CYS A 286 16.33 12.90 34.04
N PRO A 287 15.02 12.97 34.35
CA PRO A 287 14.20 11.77 34.55
C PRO A 287 13.98 11.00 33.24
N ASN A 288 13.37 9.81 33.32
CA ASN A 288 13.03 9.02 32.13
C ASN A 288 12.18 9.83 31.13
N GLY A 289 12.52 9.73 29.85
CA GLY A 289 11.82 10.42 28.77
C GLY A 289 12.26 11.87 28.52
N SER A 290 13.41 12.29 29.08
CA SER A 290 13.93 13.65 28.88
C SER A 290 14.32 13.89 27.41
N SER A 291 13.80 14.96 26.82
CA SER A 291 14.03 15.32 25.41
C SER A 291 15.01 16.48 25.23
N VAL A 292 15.37 17.17 26.32
CA VAL A 292 16.27 18.34 26.32
C VAL A 292 17.28 18.24 27.46
N GLU A 293 18.42 18.91 27.30
CA GLU A 293 19.52 18.91 28.28
C GLU A 293 19.20 19.67 29.59
N THR A 294 18.14 20.49 29.60
CA THR A 294 17.71 21.33 30.74
C THR A 294 16.36 20.92 31.33
N GLN A 295 16.06 19.61 31.39
CA GLN A 295 14.72 19.11 31.73
C GLN A 295 14.19 19.65 33.06
N ILE A 296 14.90 19.45 34.18
CA ILE A 296 14.50 19.94 35.51
C ILE A 296 15.70 20.52 36.24
N ILE A 297 15.59 21.75 36.76
CA ILE A 297 16.65 22.40 37.52
C ILE A 297 16.95 21.62 38.82
N CYS A 298 18.22 21.49 39.18
CA CYS A 298 18.61 20.86 40.43
C CYS A 298 18.10 21.74 41.61
N PRO A 299 17.30 21.21 42.53
CA PRO A 299 16.73 22.01 43.61
C PRO A 299 17.80 22.40 44.65
N ALA A 300 17.60 23.54 45.30
CA ALA A 300 18.42 23.97 46.43
C ALA A 300 18.47 22.91 47.54
N ALA A 301 19.53 22.96 48.36
CA ALA A 301 19.88 21.94 49.35
C ALA A 301 20.33 20.57 48.79
N MET A 302 20.31 20.38 47.47
CA MET A 302 20.79 19.19 46.75
C MET A 302 21.86 19.56 45.71
N HIS A 303 22.57 18.55 45.19
CA HIS A 303 23.50 18.71 44.08
C HIS A 303 23.28 17.64 43.01
N CYS A 304 23.61 17.98 41.76
CA CYS A 304 23.40 17.12 40.61
C CYS A 304 24.70 17.01 39.78
N PRO A 305 25.54 15.99 40.00
CA PRO A 305 26.69 15.70 39.15
C PRO A 305 26.27 15.28 37.72
N THR A 306 27.24 15.15 36.81
CA THR A 306 27.00 14.73 35.41
C THR A 306 26.26 13.39 35.35
N GLY A 307 25.22 13.30 34.51
CA GLY A 307 24.42 12.08 34.37
C GLY A 307 23.44 11.81 35.53
N SER A 308 23.13 12.82 36.35
CA SER A 308 22.16 12.66 37.45
C SER A 308 20.75 12.39 36.95
N ALA A 309 20.18 11.27 37.39
CA ALA A 309 18.78 10.90 37.22
C ALA A 309 17.87 11.55 38.28
N THR A 310 18.42 11.84 39.46
CA THR A 310 17.74 12.46 40.61
C THR A 310 18.73 13.38 41.36
N PRO A 311 18.25 14.39 42.10
CA PRO A 311 19.09 15.17 43.01
C PRO A 311 19.75 14.30 44.08
N GLN A 312 20.95 14.69 44.52
CA GLN A 312 21.72 13.99 45.55
C GLN A 312 21.95 14.89 46.78
N GLU A 313 21.85 14.29 47.96
CA GLU A 313 22.13 14.96 49.24
C GLU A 313 23.61 15.33 49.38
N CYS A 314 23.89 16.42 50.09
CA CYS A 314 25.25 16.79 50.44
C CYS A 314 25.75 15.98 51.66
N PRO A 315 27.02 15.52 51.65
CA PRO A 315 27.59 14.87 52.82
C PRO A 315 27.69 15.85 54.00
N ALA A 316 27.66 15.32 55.23
CA ALA A 316 27.80 16.12 56.44
C ALA A 316 29.07 17.00 56.39
N GLY A 317 28.94 18.26 56.79
CA GLY A 317 30.00 19.28 56.68
C GLY A 317 30.00 20.01 55.32
N MET A 318 29.10 19.68 54.40
CA MET A 318 28.91 20.39 53.14
C MET A 318 27.45 20.82 52.94
N PHE A 319 27.22 21.83 52.10
CA PHE A 319 25.89 22.39 51.82
C PHE A 319 25.80 23.03 50.43
N VAL A 320 24.58 23.29 50.00
CA VAL A 320 24.27 24.22 48.90
C VAL A 320 22.97 24.98 49.21
N ASP A 321 22.99 26.30 49.15
CA ASP A 321 21.83 27.17 49.43
C ASP A 321 21.26 27.88 48.19
N TYR A 322 21.46 27.33 47.00
CA TYR A 322 20.94 27.87 45.74
C TYR A 322 20.57 26.73 44.76
N ASP A 323 19.68 27.01 43.81
CA ASP A 323 19.30 26.04 42.77
C ASP A 323 20.40 25.86 41.72
N GLY A 324 20.46 24.68 41.11
CA GLY A 324 21.35 24.38 39.99
C GLY A 324 22.76 24.01 40.41
N ALA A 325 22.97 23.47 41.60
CA ALA A 325 24.30 23.12 42.09
C ALA A 325 24.85 21.82 41.49
N ALA A 326 26.14 21.85 41.13
CA ALA A 326 26.87 20.71 40.55
C ALA A 326 27.55 19.84 41.60
N ALA A 327 27.94 20.47 42.69
CA ALA A 327 28.74 19.91 43.77
C ALA A 327 28.42 20.70 45.04
N CYS A 328 28.62 20.06 46.18
CA CYS A 328 28.44 20.70 47.46
C CYS A 328 29.60 21.64 47.81
N SER A 329 29.30 22.71 48.53
CA SER A 329 30.28 23.65 49.08
C SER A 329 30.56 23.33 50.55
N VAL A 330 31.75 23.67 51.06
CA VAL A 330 32.11 23.42 52.46
C VAL A 330 31.25 24.30 53.40
N CYS A 331 30.72 23.73 54.47
CA CYS A 331 29.86 24.43 55.43
C CYS A 331 30.59 25.60 56.11
N PRO A 332 30.06 26.84 56.07
CA PRO A 332 30.75 28.01 56.59
C PRO A 332 30.87 27.97 58.12
N GLU A 333 31.90 28.62 58.67
CA GLU A 333 32.07 28.78 60.12
C GLU A 333 30.86 29.46 60.78
N GLY A 334 30.53 29.05 61.99
CA GLY A 334 29.33 29.50 62.72
C GLY A 334 28.05 28.75 62.32
N TYR A 335 28.14 27.82 61.36
CA TYR A 335 27.05 26.95 60.95
C TYR A 335 27.47 25.48 61.00
N TYR A 336 26.49 24.58 61.10
CA TYR A 336 26.65 23.15 60.89
C TYR A 336 25.70 22.69 59.79
N CYS A 337 26.17 21.77 58.95
CA CYS A 337 25.45 21.32 57.76
C CYS A 337 25.36 19.79 57.78
N VAL A 338 24.15 19.26 57.85
CA VAL A 338 23.88 17.83 57.93
C VAL A 338 22.73 17.48 56.97
N PRO A 339 22.81 16.35 56.25
CA PRO A 339 21.83 15.97 55.24
C PRO A 339 20.43 15.78 55.83
N GLU A 340 20.31 15.29 57.07
CA GLU A 340 19.01 15.00 57.70
C GLU A 340 18.16 16.24 57.98
N LEU A 341 18.75 17.43 57.93
CA LEU A 341 18.05 18.71 58.09
C LEU A 341 17.84 19.45 56.77
N SER A 342 18.40 18.93 55.68
CA SER A 342 18.31 19.53 54.35
C SER A 342 17.00 19.13 53.69
N ILE A 343 16.15 20.12 53.41
CA ILE A 343 14.86 19.97 52.74
C ILE A 343 15.03 20.36 51.29
N GLU A 344 14.74 19.42 50.38
CA GLU A 344 14.79 19.63 48.93
C GLU A 344 14.00 20.89 48.50
N GLY A 345 14.66 21.78 47.77
CA GLY A 345 14.07 23.03 47.26
C GLY A 345 13.99 24.16 48.28
N ASN A 346 14.52 23.97 49.50
CA ASN A 346 14.57 25.00 50.53
C ASN A 346 16.02 25.36 50.88
N SER A 347 16.53 26.43 50.27
CA SER A 347 17.89 26.95 50.50
C SER A 347 18.19 27.28 51.97
N ALA A 348 17.20 27.70 52.75
CA ALA A 348 17.39 28.05 54.17
C ALA A 348 17.67 26.81 55.05
N SER A 349 17.27 25.62 54.61
CA SER A 349 17.47 24.37 55.34
C SER A 349 18.87 23.78 55.19
N ALA A 350 19.63 24.23 54.20
CA ALA A 350 20.94 23.67 53.85
C ALA A 350 22.04 23.97 54.90
N LYS A 351 21.86 24.99 55.73
CA LYS A 351 22.81 25.34 56.80
C LYS A 351 22.08 25.76 58.07
N ASN A 352 22.52 25.25 59.21
CA ASN A 352 21.89 25.51 60.51
C ASN A 352 22.86 26.29 61.41
N ILE A 353 22.33 27.25 62.16
CA ILE A 353 23.16 28.11 63.02
C ILE A 353 23.74 27.28 64.17
N CYS A 354 25.03 27.43 64.45
CA CYS A 354 25.69 26.71 65.54
C CYS A 354 24.97 26.93 66.89
N PRO A 355 24.62 25.86 67.64
CA PRO A 355 23.83 25.96 68.86
C PRO A 355 24.62 26.61 70.00
N MET A 356 23.90 27.19 70.97
CA MET A 356 24.50 27.80 72.17
C MET A 356 25.30 26.76 72.97
N GLY A 357 26.44 27.16 73.51
CA GLY A 357 27.35 26.24 74.23
C GLY A 357 28.29 25.44 73.32
N PHE A 358 28.24 25.64 72.00
CA PHE A 358 29.13 25.00 71.02
C PHE A 358 29.71 26.03 70.04
N PHE A 359 30.83 25.71 69.39
CA PHE A 359 31.39 26.46 68.27
C PHE A 359 31.59 25.56 67.06
N CYS A 360 31.39 26.11 65.86
CA CYS A 360 31.36 25.37 64.60
C CYS A 360 32.41 25.95 63.64
N PRO A 361 33.60 25.33 63.52
CA PRO A 361 34.59 25.66 62.50
C PRO A 361 34.07 25.38 61.08
N ASN A 362 34.85 25.79 60.07
CA ASN A 362 34.55 25.50 58.67
C ASN A 362 34.48 23.97 58.43
N GLY A 363 33.43 23.50 57.77
CA GLY A 363 33.18 22.09 57.49
C GLY A 363 32.47 21.32 58.60
N THR A 364 31.89 21.99 59.61
CA THR A 364 31.18 21.32 60.70
C THR A 364 29.94 20.59 60.20
N GLY A 365 29.86 19.28 60.45
CA GLY A 365 28.71 18.42 60.18
C GLY A 365 28.03 17.96 61.46
N HIS A 366 28.26 16.71 61.85
CA HIS A 366 27.79 16.14 63.13
C HIS A 366 28.77 16.38 64.30
N ASP A 367 29.86 17.10 64.07
CA ASP A 367 31.05 17.19 64.91
C ASP A 367 31.27 18.60 65.48
N TRP A 368 30.19 19.30 65.81
CA TRP A 368 30.26 20.61 66.48
C TRP A 368 30.95 20.50 67.84
N GLN A 369 31.80 21.48 68.16
CA GLN A 369 32.71 21.38 69.30
C GLN A 369 32.13 22.08 70.54
N PRO A 370 32.12 21.44 71.72
CA PRO A 370 31.64 22.09 72.94
C PRO A 370 32.60 23.20 73.38
N CYS A 371 32.07 24.22 74.05
CA CYS A 371 32.90 25.25 74.67
C CYS A 371 33.91 24.62 75.65
N PRO A 372 35.20 25.00 75.62
CA PRO A 372 36.19 24.52 76.58
C PRO A 372 35.79 24.85 78.03
N ALA A 373 36.24 23.99 78.97
CA ALA A 373 35.97 24.19 80.39
C ALA A 373 36.44 25.57 80.88
N GLY A 374 35.55 26.31 81.56
CA GLY A 374 35.80 27.68 82.04
C GLY A 374 35.35 28.80 81.09
N THR A 375 34.80 28.46 79.92
CA THR A 375 34.20 29.39 78.97
C THR A 375 32.73 29.05 78.70
N TYR A 376 31.93 30.00 78.20
CA TYR A 376 30.53 29.78 77.85
C TYR A 376 30.12 30.63 76.63
N GLY A 377 29.26 30.06 75.78
CA GLY A 377 28.72 30.72 74.60
C GLY A 377 27.27 31.18 74.81
N LEU A 378 27.05 32.49 74.99
CA LEU A 378 25.70 33.08 75.17
C LEU A 378 24.97 33.41 73.86
N SER A 379 25.62 33.25 72.72
CA SER A 379 25.03 33.49 71.40
C SER A 379 25.09 32.23 70.53
N GLN A 380 24.12 32.10 69.62
CA GLN A 380 24.20 31.14 68.53
C GLN A 380 25.24 31.60 67.50
N GLY A 381 25.77 30.67 66.69
CA GLY A 381 26.63 30.99 65.55
C GLY A 381 28.11 31.20 65.87
N LEU A 382 28.59 30.66 66.99
CA LEU A 382 29.99 30.78 67.41
C LEU A 382 30.90 30.01 66.45
N LYS A 383 32.01 30.63 66.05
CA LYS A 383 32.89 30.13 64.98
C LYS A 383 34.10 29.40 65.53
N LYS A 384 34.75 29.98 66.55
CA LYS A 384 35.98 29.45 67.16
C LYS A 384 35.93 29.60 68.68
N ALA A 385 36.78 28.84 69.38
CA ALA A 385 36.86 28.88 70.85
C ALA A 385 37.27 30.26 71.41
N GLU A 386 37.90 31.12 70.60
CA GLU A 386 38.30 32.47 70.97
C GLU A 386 37.11 33.45 71.05
N ASP A 387 35.96 33.10 70.45
CA ASP A 387 34.74 33.90 70.46
C ASP A 387 33.91 33.72 71.75
N LEU A 388 34.45 32.97 72.73
CA LEU A 388 33.74 32.55 73.94
C LEU A 388 34.03 33.49 75.13
N ASP A 389 33.01 33.77 75.94
CA ASP A 389 33.16 34.57 77.14
C ASP A 389 33.79 33.74 78.29
N SER A 390 34.76 34.33 79.00
CA SER A 390 35.38 33.71 80.17
C SER A 390 34.50 33.85 81.40
N MET A 391 34.30 32.76 82.16
CA MET A 391 33.53 32.77 83.41
C MET A 391 34.12 33.73 84.47
N TYR A 392 35.40 34.11 84.37
CA TYR A 392 36.06 34.99 85.34
C TYR A 392 35.82 36.51 85.13
N ARG A 393 35.08 36.92 84.10
CA ARG A 393 34.80 38.34 83.80
C ARG A 393 33.45 38.86 84.32
N ARG A 394 32.89 38.27 85.38
CA ARG A 394 31.77 38.86 86.11
C ARG A 394 32.02 38.90 87.61
N THR A 395 32.94 39.76 88.02
CA THR A 395 32.96 40.30 89.38
C THR A 395 33.41 41.76 89.36
N ILE A 396 32.41 42.64 89.58
CA ILE A 396 32.47 44.00 90.15
C ILE A 396 32.70 45.19 89.18
N LEU A 397 31.68 46.08 89.19
CA LEU A 397 31.63 47.54 88.94
C LEU A 397 32.38 48.13 87.75
#